data_AF-A0A6P4FP83-F1
#
_entry.id   AF-A0A6P4FP83-F1
#
_cell.length_a   1.000
_cell.length_b   1.000
_cell.length_c   1.000
_cell.angle_alpha   90.00
_cell.angle_beta   90.00
_cell.angle_gamma   90.00
#
_symmetry.space_group_name_H-M   'P 1'
#
loop_
_entity.id
_entity.type
_entity.pdbx_description
1 polymer ?
#
loop_
_entity_poly.entity_id
_entity_poly.type
_entity_poly.pdbx_seq_one_letter_code
_entity_poly.pdbx_strand_id
1 'polypeptide(L)'
;MSTTIYIYAVCLALAANFISVSAIRCHQCKSHENNDCFGLVVNTPQAQVDNQYLRDCTPPSGEEAFCRKTVIKFELHDEHRIERSCGYLKEKIENGCYSADNEGYKQIVCTCNGDGCNGAKSLMGVRQVGYSLVGSVVSLVLASIIRH
;
A
#
# COMPACT_ATOMS: atom_id res chain seq x y z
N MET A 1 9.85 41.16 16.11
CA MET A 1 10.86 40.74 15.11
C MET A 1 11.57 39.45 15.51
N SER A 2 12.21 39.36 16.67
CA SER A 2 12.92 38.13 17.10
C SER A 2 11.99 36.91 17.33
N THR A 3 10.85 37.11 17.99
CA THR A 3 9.87 36.03 18.29
C THR A 3 9.19 35.48 17.03
N THR A 4 8.84 36.36 16.10
CA THR A 4 8.28 35.98 14.79
C THR A 4 9.26 35.14 13.97
N ILE A 5 10.56 35.49 13.97
CA ILE A 5 11.60 34.71 13.29
C ILE A 5 11.76 33.31 13.90
N TYR A 6 11.70 33.21 15.24
CA TYR A 6 11.72 31.92 15.93
C TYR A 6 10.52 31.03 15.57
N ILE A 7 9.32 31.59 15.49
CA ILE A 7 8.11 30.85 15.09
C ILE A 7 8.25 30.31 13.66
N TYR A 8 8.72 31.13 12.72
CA TYR A 8 8.95 30.67 11.35
C TYR A 8 10.00 29.55 11.27
N ALA A 9 11.10 29.67 12.02
CA ALA A 9 12.14 28.64 12.06
C ALA A 9 11.64 27.30 12.62
N VAL A 10 10.82 27.32 13.67
CA VAL A 10 10.21 26.11 14.25
C VAL A 10 9.21 25.48 13.28
N CYS A 11 8.37 26.28 12.63
CA CYS A 11 7.43 25.78 11.61
C CYS A 11 8.15 25.15 10.41
N LEU A 12 9.25 25.74 9.94
CA LEU A 12 10.05 25.18 8.84
C LEU A 12 10.73 23.87 9.25
N ALA A 13 11.27 23.81 10.46
CA ALA A 13 11.88 22.59 10.99
C ALA A 13 10.85 21.47 11.15
N LEU A 14 9.65 21.77 11.65
CA LEU A 14 8.54 20.81 11.73
C LEU A 14 8.12 20.34 10.34
N ALA A 15 7.91 21.25 9.39
CA ALA A 15 7.55 20.91 8.02
C ALA A 15 8.60 20.02 7.35
N ALA A 16 9.89 20.27 7.56
CA ALA A 16 10.97 19.45 7.03
C ALA A 16 10.96 18.00 7.55
N ASN A 17 10.48 17.75 8.78
CA ASN A 17 10.33 16.41 9.33
C ASN A 17 9.15 15.62 8.72
N PHE A 18 8.19 16.30 8.06
CA PHE A 18 7.06 15.64 7.39
C PHE A 18 7.34 15.30 5.92
N ILE A 19 8.46 15.77 5.35
CA ILE A 19 8.87 15.44 3.99
C ILE A 19 9.68 14.13 4.03
N SER A 20 9.00 13.03 4.32
CA SER A 20 9.55 11.70 4.04
C SER A 20 8.87 11.14 2.80
N VAL A 21 9.64 10.94 1.72
CA VAL A 21 9.17 10.24 0.52
C VAL A 21 9.62 8.80 0.66
N SER A 22 8.71 7.95 1.13
CA SER A 22 8.89 6.50 1.07
C SER A 22 8.46 6.01 -0.31
N ALA A 23 9.24 5.14 -0.94
CA ALA A 23 8.73 4.36 -2.06
C ALA A 23 7.57 3.47 -1.55
N ILE A 24 6.53 3.29 -2.37
CA ILE A 24 5.47 2.32 -2.07
C ILE A 24 6.07 0.92 -2.02
N ARG A 25 5.59 0.10 -1.09
CA ARG A 25 6.01 -1.30 -0.93
C ARG A 25 4.86 -2.23 -1.24
N CYS A 26 5.12 -3.25 -2.04
CA CYS A 26 4.11 -4.22 -2.42
C CYS A 26 4.57 -5.63 -2.09
N HIS A 27 3.63 -6.56 -1.89
CA HIS A 27 3.98 -7.97 -1.87
C HIS A 27 4.45 -8.36 -3.28
N GLN A 28 5.58 -9.03 -3.38
CA GLN A 28 6.18 -9.43 -4.65
C GLN A 28 6.49 -10.93 -4.62
N CYS A 29 5.56 -11.77 -5.08
CA CYS A 29 5.64 -13.24 -5.03
C CYS A 29 4.80 -13.93 -6.10
N LYS A 30 5.11 -15.21 -6.38
CA LYS A 30 4.35 -16.09 -7.28
C LYS A 30 3.96 -17.37 -6.55
N SER A 31 2.69 -17.73 -6.56
CA SER A 31 2.20 -18.90 -5.83
C SER A 31 2.65 -20.24 -6.40
N HIS A 32 3.13 -20.25 -7.65
CA HIS A 32 3.76 -21.41 -8.27
C HIS A 32 5.14 -21.74 -7.68
N GLU A 33 5.86 -20.72 -7.22
CA GLU A 33 7.20 -20.87 -6.62
C GLU A 33 7.11 -20.87 -5.08
N ASN A 34 6.12 -20.16 -4.53
CA ASN A 34 5.96 -19.91 -3.11
C ASN A 34 4.51 -20.23 -2.67
N ASN A 35 4.27 -21.42 -2.11
CA ASN A 35 2.92 -21.86 -1.73
C ASN A 35 2.23 -20.91 -0.72
N ASP A 36 2.99 -20.31 0.17
CA ASP A 36 2.54 -19.32 1.16
C ASP A 36 2.10 -17.99 0.52
N CYS A 37 2.46 -17.71 -0.74
CA CYS A 37 1.97 -16.55 -1.48
C CYS A 37 0.44 -16.59 -1.64
N PHE A 38 -0.24 -17.75 -1.67
CA PHE A 38 -1.71 -17.77 -1.81
C PHE A 38 -2.43 -16.93 -0.75
N GLY A 39 -2.09 -17.15 0.51
CA GLY A 39 -2.73 -16.51 1.65
C GLY A 39 -1.90 -15.45 2.36
N LEU A 40 -0.61 -15.28 1.99
CA LEU A 40 0.38 -14.58 2.81
C LEU A 40 0.36 -15.12 4.25
N VAL A 41 0.34 -16.46 4.37
CA VAL A 41 0.27 -17.13 5.66
C VAL A 41 1.67 -17.14 6.24
N VAL A 42 1.84 -16.45 7.36
CA VAL A 42 3.11 -16.48 8.10
C VAL A 42 3.19 -17.80 8.84
N ASN A 43 4.18 -18.62 8.51
CA ASN A 43 4.45 -19.90 9.21
C ASN A 43 5.17 -19.70 10.56
N THR A 44 5.36 -18.46 11.03
CA THR A 44 6.09 -18.12 12.26
C THR A 44 5.31 -17.11 13.11
N PRO A 45 5.22 -17.31 14.44
CA PRO A 45 4.47 -16.43 15.35
C PRO A 45 4.96 -14.97 15.42
N GLN A 46 6.18 -14.68 14.95
CA GLN A 46 6.78 -13.34 15.05
C GLN A 46 6.67 -12.47 13.79
N ALA A 47 6.37 -13.02 12.61
CA ALA A 47 6.23 -12.19 11.42
C ALA A 47 4.79 -11.68 11.30
N GLN A 48 4.65 -10.34 11.23
CA GLN A 48 3.38 -9.72 10.89
C GLN A 48 2.99 -10.19 9.49
N VAL A 49 1.75 -10.64 9.31
CA VAL A 49 1.15 -11.04 8.01
C VAL A 49 1.46 -10.04 6.91
N ASP A 50 1.57 -8.76 7.28
CA ASP A 50 1.73 -7.63 6.38
C ASP A 50 3.14 -7.49 5.75
N ASN A 51 4.18 -8.18 6.24
CA ASN A 51 5.55 -7.99 5.73
C ASN A 51 6.08 -9.12 4.83
N GLN A 52 5.39 -10.26 4.73
CA GLN A 52 5.87 -11.38 3.94
C GLN A 52 5.92 -11.02 2.45
N TYR A 53 7.09 -11.15 1.80
CA TYR A 53 7.32 -10.72 0.41
C TYR A 53 7.14 -9.21 0.16
N LEU A 54 6.99 -8.39 1.20
CA LEU A 54 6.86 -6.94 1.07
C LEU A 54 8.22 -6.34 0.68
N ARG A 55 8.28 -5.65 -0.45
CA ARG A 55 9.50 -5.05 -1.00
C ARG A 55 9.17 -3.72 -1.66
N ASP A 56 10.12 -2.79 -1.60
CA ASP A 56 10.05 -1.49 -2.25
C ASP A 56 9.84 -1.63 -3.76
N CYS A 57 9.00 -0.77 -4.32
CA CYS A 57 8.81 -0.64 -5.76
C CYS A 57 9.72 0.46 -6.30
N THR A 58 10.67 0.07 -7.15
CA THR A 58 11.60 1.00 -7.81
C THR A 58 11.17 1.20 -9.26
N PRO A 59 10.49 2.31 -9.61
CA PRO A 59 10.07 2.58 -10.98
C PRO A 59 11.29 2.84 -11.87
N PRO A 60 11.30 2.36 -13.12
CA PRO A 60 12.43 2.51 -14.04
C PRO A 60 12.66 3.97 -14.52
N SER A 61 11.64 4.84 -14.51
CA SER A 61 11.80 6.26 -14.89
C SER A 61 10.65 7.18 -14.44
N GLY A 62 10.63 7.58 -13.16
CA GLY A 62 9.67 8.59 -12.66
C GLY A 62 8.18 8.19 -12.72
N GLU A 63 7.88 6.96 -13.12
CA GLU A 63 6.54 6.40 -13.14
C GLU A 63 6.01 6.23 -11.71
N GLU A 64 4.72 6.47 -11.52
CA GLU A 64 4.07 6.21 -10.25
C GLU A 64 3.89 4.69 -10.07
N ALA A 65 4.51 4.15 -9.02
CA ALA A 65 4.37 2.75 -8.70
C ALA A 65 3.04 2.48 -7.99
N PHE A 66 2.43 1.33 -8.29
CA PHE A 66 1.24 0.83 -7.61
C PHE A 66 1.38 -0.67 -7.34
N CYS A 67 0.56 -1.23 -6.45
CA CYS A 67 0.56 -2.66 -6.21
C CYS A 67 -0.42 -3.37 -7.15
N ARG A 68 0.00 -4.52 -7.68
CA ARG A 68 -0.81 -5.39 -8.52
C ARG A 68 -0.94 -6.78 -7.90
N LYS A 69 -2.14 -7.35 -8.02
CA LYS A 69 -2.45 -8.76 -7.72
C LYS A 69 -3.15 -9.37 -8.93
N THR A 70 -2.60 -10.44 -9.45
CA THR A 70 -3.17 -11.19 -10.57
C THR A 70 -3.55 -12.58 -10.09
N VAL A 71 -4.81 -12.95 -10.26
CA VAL A 71 -5.29 -14.32 -10.05
C VAL A 71 -5.48 -14.96 -11.42
N ILE A 72 -4.73 -16.00 -11.71
CA ILE A 72 -4.77 -16.74 -12.97
C ILE A 72 -5.52 -18.05 -12.72
N LYS A 73 -6.55 -18.35 -13.49
CA LYS A 73 -7.35 -19.58 -13.40
C LYS A 73 -7.22 -20.35 -14.70
N PHE A 74 -6.69 -21.58 -14.63
CA PHE A 74 -6.52 -22.44 -15.80
C PHE A 74 -7.78 -23.24 -16.06
N GLU A 75 -8.25 -23.25 -17.30
CA GLU A 75 -9.56 -23.85 -17.64
C GLU A 75 -9.54 -25.39 -17.58
N LEU A 76 -8.38 -26.01 -17.82
CA LEU A 76 -8.26 -27.46 -17.99
C LEU A 76 -8.10 -28.25 -16.67
N HIS A 77 -7.64 -27.61 -15.59
CA HIS A 77 -7.16 -28.32 -14.40
C HIS A 77 -7.74 -27.82 -13.07
N ASP A 78 -8.69 -26.88 -13.09
CA ASP A 78 -9.22 -26.18 -11.90
C ASP A 78 -8.11 -25.63 -10.97
N GLU A 79 -6.93 -25.40 -11.55
CA GLU A 79 -5.79 -24.84 -10.87
C GLU A 79 -5.86 -23.32 -10.96
N HIS A 80 -5.54 -22.64 -9.87
CA HIS A 80 -5.34 -21.19 -9.90
C HIS A 80 -3.99 -20.82 -9.31
N ARG A 81 -3.43 -19.72 -9.83
CA ARG A 81 -2.15 -19.14 -9.37
C ARG A 81 -2.37 -17.69 -8.99
N ILE A 82 -1.55 -17.21 -8.06
CA ILE A 82 -1.54 -15.82 -7.64
C ILE A 82 -0.15 -15.25 -7.92
N GLU A 83 -0.11 -14.13 -8.62
CA GLU A 83 1.07 -13.30 -8.80
C GLU A 83 0.82 -11.94 -8.15
N ARG A 84 1.77 -11.50 -7.33
CA ARG A 84 1.78 -10.16 -6.74
C ARG A 84 3.04 -9.45 -7.19
N SER A 85 2.90 -8.21 -7.63
CA SER A 85 4.03 -7.42 -8.13
C SER A 85 3.80 -5.93 -7.92
N CYS A 86 4.86 -5.15 -8.08
CA CYS A 86 4.72 -3.73 -8.41
C CYS A 86 4.22 -3.61 -9.86
N GLY A 87 3.46 -2.55 -10.12
CA GLY A 87 3.09 -2.09 -11.45
C GLY A 87 3.62 -0.67 -11.66
N TYR A 88 3.97 -0.37 -12.90
CA TYR A 88 4.55 0.93 -13.31
C TYR A 88 3.89 1.48 -14.58
N LEU A 89 3.42 0.57 -15.45
CA LEU A 89 2.61 0.92 -16.60
C LEU A 89 1.15 1.07 -16.21
N LYS A 90 0.47 2.06 -16.81
CA LYS A 90 -0.96 2.29 -16.59
C LYS A 90 -1.78 1.07 -17.03
N GLU A 91 -2.50 0.50 -16.07
CA GLU A 91 -3.39 -0.65 -16.30
C GLU A 91 -4.79 -0.17 -16.76
N LYS A 92 -5.62 -1.10 -17.22
CA LYS A 92 -6.99 -0.81 -17.67
C LYS A 92 -7.88 -0.18 -16.60
N ILE A 93 -7.64 -0.54 -15.33
CA ILE A 93 -8.35 -0.01 -14.15
C ILE A 93 -7.32 0.37 -13.09
N GLU A 94 -7.50 1.55 -12.50
CA GLU A 94 -6.76 2.03 -11.33
C GLU A 94 -7.60 1.79 -10.06
N ASN A 95 -6.97 1.31 -8.98
CA ASN A 95 -7.62 1.02 -7.69
C ASN A 95 -8.84 0.09 -7.79
N GLY A 96 -8.78 -0.92 -8.67
CA GLY A 96 -9.88 -1.85 -8.89
C GLY A 96 -9.43 -3.11 -9.61
N CYS A 97 -10.40 -3.98 -9.94
CA CYS A 97 -10.13 -5.25 -10.59
C CYS A 97 -10.82 -5.34 -11.95
N TYR A 98 -10.16 -5.92 -12.94
CA TYR A 98 -10.76 -6.32 -14.21
C TYR A 98 -10.41 -7.76 -14.54
N SER A 99 -11.26 -8.40 -15.35
CA SER A 99 -10.98 -9.73 -15.89
C SER A 99 -10.43 -9.63 -17.32
N ALA A 100 -9.53 -10.54 -17.66
CA ALA A 100 -9.01 -10.73 -19.00
C ALA A 100 -9.09 -12.23 -19.34
N ASP A 101 -9.83 -12.55 -20.39
CA ASP A 101 -9.91 -13.90 -20.93
C ASP A 101 -8.79 -14.09 -21.95
N ASN A 102 -8.02 -15.17 -21.78
CA ASN A 102 -6.97 -15.58 -22.72
C ASN A 102 -7.22 -17.03 -23.12
N GLU A 103 -6.58 -17.49 -24.19
CA GLU A 103 -6.70 -18.88 -24.62
C GLU A 103 -6.14 -19.83 -23.54
N GLY A 104 -7.02 -20.64 -22.95
CA GLY A 104 -6.68 -21.66 -21.95
C GLY A 104 -6.62 -21.16 -20.48
N TYR A 105 -6.78 -19.86 -20.22
CA TYR A 105 -6.85 -19.34 -18.85
C TYR A 105 -7.56 -17.98 -18.76
N LYS A 106 -8.12 -17.71 -17.58
CA LYS A 106 -8.73 -16.43 -17.23
C LYS A 106 -7.91 -15.73 -16.16
N GLN A 107 -7.73 -14.43 -16.29
CA GLN A 107 -7.04 -13.62 -15.29
C GLN A 107 -7.99 -12.62 -14.66
N ILE A 108 -7.84 -12.41 -13.36
CA ILE A 108 -8.41 -11.27 -12.63
C ILE A 108 -7.23 -10.43 -12.14
N VAL A 109 -7.08 -9.23 -12.69
CA VAL A 109 -6.02 -8.29 -12.36
C VAL A 109 -6.60 -7.19 -11.49
N CYS A 110 -6.07 -7.03 -10.28
CA CYS A 110 -6.42 -5.99 -9.33
C CYS A 110 -5.25 -5.04 -9.12
N THR A 111 -5.53 -3.74 -9.10
CA THR A 111 -4.56 -2.68 -8.80
C THR A 111 -4.98 -1.92 -7.54
N CYS A 112 -4.01 -1.42 -6.78
CA CYS A 112 -4.27 -0.58 -5.62
C CYS A 112 -3.07 0.29 -5.26
N ASN A 113 -3.38 1.40 -4.59
CA ASN A 113 -2.40 2.33 -4.04
C ASN A 113 -2.32 2.16 -2.53
N GLY A 114 -1.10 2.20 -1.99
CA GLY A 114 -0.80 2.02 -0.57
C GLY A 114 0.06 0.79 -0.28
N ASP A 115 0.88 0.89 0.76
CA ASP A 115 1.78 -0.19 1.16
C ASP A 115 1.02 -1.50 1.41
N GLY A 116 1.50 -2.59 0.81
CA GLY A 116 1.00 -3.95 1.02
C GLY A 116 -0.45 -4.20 0.59
N CYS A 117 -1.11 -3.26 -0.09
CA CYS A 117 -2.55 -3.37 -0.37
C CYS A 117 -2.91 -4.59 -1.25
N ASN A 118 -1.96 -5.10 -2.04
CA ASN A 118 -2.14 -6.32 -2.85
C ASN A 118 -2.11 -7.62 -2.02
N GLY A 119 -1.91 -7.54 -0.71
CA GLY A 119 -2.07 -8.66 0.23
C GLY A 119 -3.52 -8.99 0.55
N ALA A 120 -4.43 -8.02 0.41
CA ALA A 120 -5.83 -8.18 0.80
C ALA A 120 -6.54 -9.34 0.07
N LYS A 121 -7.42 -10.02 0.80
CA LYS A 121 -8.30 -11.06 0.23
C LYS A 121 -9.39 -10.45 -0.66
N SER A 122 -9.81 -9.21 -0.39
CA SER A 122 -10.62 -8.36 -1.26
C SER A 122 -10.22 -6.89 -1.11
N LEU A 123 -10.27 -6.12 -2.20
CA LEU A 123 -10.05 -4.67 -2.17
C LEU A 123 -11.27 -3.97 -1.51
N MET A 124 -11.37 -3.98 -0.18
CA MET A 124 -12.33 -3.11 0.51
C MET A 124 -11.66 -1.76 0.76
N GLY A 125 -12.29 -0.70 0.25
CA GLY A 125 -11.77 0.67 0.24
C GLY A 125 -11.27 1.16 1.60
N VAL A 126 -10.10 1.78 1.57
CA VAL A 126 -9.38 2.38 2.70
C VAL A 126 -10.29 3.34 3.46
N ARG A 127 -10.77 2.91 4.63
CA ARG A 127 -11.65 3.69 5.54
C ARG A 127 -10.96 4.12 6.84
N GLN A 128 -9.63 4.20 6.87
CA GLN A 128 -8.88 4.38 8.14
C GLN A 128 -8.09 5.68 8.31
N VAL A 129 -8.15 6.65 7.39
CA VAL A 129 -7.34 7.89 7.51
C VAL A 129 -7.96 8.94 8.47
N GLY A 130 -9.13 8.69 9.08
CA GLY A 130 -9.88 9.69 9.84
C GLY A 130 -9.43 9.97 11.29
N TYR A 131 -8.63 9.11 11.91
CA TYR A 131 -8.42 9.17 13.36
C TYR A 131 -7.28 10.08 13.83
N SER A 132 -6.26 10.36 12.99
CA SER A 132 -5.11 11.20 13.40
C SER A 132 -5.38 12.71 13.38
N LEU A 133 -6.34 13.18 12.59
CA LEU A 133 -6.67 14.61 12.52
C LEU A 133 -7.49 15.08 13.73
N VAL A 134 -8.25 14.19 14.36
CA VAL A 134 -9.08 14.53 15.54
C VAL A 134 -8.21 14.68 16.79
N GLY A 135 -7.22 13.82 16.99
CA GLY A 135 -6.34 13.87 18.18
C GLY A 135 -5.45 15.11 18.25
N SER A 136 -5.03 15.63 17.09
CA SER A 136 -4.19 16.83 17.00
C SER A 136 -5.00 18.11 17.29
N VAL A 137 -6.26 18.19 16.86
CA VAL A 137 -7.16 19.31 17.20
C VAL A 137 -7.50 19.33 18.69
N VAL A 138 -7.80 18.17 19.30
CA VAL A 138 -8.13 18.08 20.73
C VAL A 138 -6.95 18.52 21.62
N SER A 139 -5.72 18.18 21.24
CA SER A 139 -4.52 18.56 22.01
C SER A 139 -4.24 20.06 21.97
N LEU A 140 -4.47 20.71 20.83
CA LEU A 140 -4.32 22.17 20.69
C LEU A 140 -5.39 22.94 21.48
N VAL A 141 -6.62 22.42 21.54
CA VAL A 141 -7.72 23.00 22.33
C VAL A 141 -7.46 22.83 23.84
N LEU A 142 -6.94 21.69 24.28
CA LEU A 142 -6.56 21.51 25.69
C LEU A 142 -5.41 22.44 26.08
N ALA A 143 -4.41 22.61 25.21
CA ALA A 143 -3.29 23.50 25.45
C ALA A 143 -3.69 24.99 25.52
N SER A 144 -4.76 25.40 24.81
CA SER A 144 -5.27 26.78 24.90
C SER A 144 -6.12 27.02 26.15
N ILE A 145 -6.80 25.99 26.68
CA ILE A 145 -7.60 26.07 27.92
C ILE A 145 -6.69 26.08 29.16
N ILE A 146 -5.60 25.31 29.18
CA ILE A 146 -4.68 25.22 30.33
C ILE A 146 -3.82 26.50 30.49
N ARG A 147 -3.73 27.33 29.45
CA ARG A 147 -2.92 28.56 29.44
C ARG A 147 -3.68 29.82 29.90
N HIS A 148 -4.94 29.66 30.31
CA HIS A 148 -5.76 30.66 30.99
C HIS A 148 -6.06 30.21 32.43
#